data_AF-A0A1V2QR34-F1
#
_entry.id   AF-A0A1V2QR34-F1
#
_cell.length_a   1.000
_cell.length_b   1.000
_cell.length_c   1.000
_cell.angle_alpha   90.00
_cell.angle_beta   90.00
_cell.angle_gamma   90.00
#
_symmetry.space_group_name_H-M   'P 1'
#
loop_
_entity.id
_entity.type
_entity.pdbx_description
1 polymer ?
#
loop_
_entity_poly.entity_id
_entity_poly.type
_entity_poly.pdbx_seq_one_letter_code
_entity_poly.pdbx_strand_id
1 'polypeptide(L)'
;MHFDASKFEVGAYKDDEVRGVDQWLSNVEEQGWEGRQVVTVTTRSAPQQVARWLAVEPGTRLVRRRRVRMVRKPPGVEWIPVMLADSWFPEDVAHRKVDGIAPLLEERDITMPGGIIRSIGIRQVKFVDEIRSRMPADDERSLLALPTGTPVGEHARIGIDEHGRRIRVLASVFAGDKQYVRYELPVAQPEAEVKSA
;
A
#
# COMPACT_ATOMS: atom_id res chain seq x y z
N MET A 1 12.62 17.24 -1.83
CA MET A 1 11.16 17.09 -2.08
C MET A 1 10.62 16.35 -0.87
N HIS A 2 9.67 16.93 -0.14
CA HIS A 2 9.07 16.27 1.04
C HIS A 2 7.62 15.94 0.71
N PHE A 3 7.25 14.66 0.76
CA PHE A 3 5.90 14.17 0.45
C PHE A 3 5.38 13.32 1.61
N ASP A 4 4.12 13.51 2.00
CA ASP A 4 3.46 12.71 3.03
C ASP A 4 3.11 11.33 2.46
N ALA A 5 3.86 10.31 2.86
CA ALA A 5 3.71 8.94 2.37
C ALA A 5 2.58 8.16 3.06
N SER A 6 1.74 8.82 3.87
CA SER A 6 0.71 8.16 4.68
C SER A 6 -0.68 8.78 4.57
N LYS A 7 -0.83 9.99 4.02
CA LYS A 7 -2.16 10.60 3.86
C LYS A 7 -3.14 9.72 3.07
N PHE A 8 -2.63 8.93 2.11
CA PHE A 8 -3.44 8.02 1.31
C PHE A 8 -3.85 6.75 2.07
N GLU A 9 -3.41 6.58 3.31
CA GLU A 9 -3.69 5.42 4.14
C GLU A 9 -4.71 5.75 5.25
N VAL A 10 -5.32 6.94 5.24
CA VAL A 10 -6.28 7.40 6.24
C VAL A 10 -7.70 7.50 5.65
N GLY A 11 -8.67 6.87 6.31
CA GLY A 11 -10.10 7.00 6.00
C GLY A 11 -10.66 5.91 5.08
N ALA A 12 -11.89 6.13 4.60
CA ALA A 12 -12.52 5.28 3.60
C ALA A 12 -11.78 5.38 2.25
N TYR A 13 -11.75 4.29 1.48
CA TYR A 13 -11.18 4.28 0.13
C TYR A 13 -11.75 5.44 -0.71
N LYS A 14 -10.87 6.28 -1.27
CA LYS A 14 -11.20 7.38 -2.19
C LYS A 14 -10.80 7.04 -3.62
N ASP A 15 -11.09 5.82 -4.06
CA ASP A 15 -10.72 5.38 -5.41
C ASP A 15 -11.65 6.03 -6.46
N ASP A 16 -11.11 6.52 -7.57
CA ASP A 16 -11.88 6.95 -8.75
C ASP A 16 -11.88 5.79 -9.77
N GLU A 17 -13.02 5.12 -9.86
CA GLU A 17 -13.26 3.94 -10.68
C GLU A 17 -13.17 4.24 -12.17
N VAL A 18 -13.63 5.42 -12.59
CA VAL A 18 -13.72 5.80 -14.00
C VAL A 18 -12.33 6.07 -14.56
N ARG A 19 -11.44 6.63 -13.74
CA ARG A 19 -10.05 6.92 -14.12
C ARG A 19 -9.06 5.82 -13.75
N GLY A 20 -9.46 4.83 -12.95
CA GLY A 20 -8.52 3.84 -12.38
C GLY A 20 -7.54 4.46 -11.38
N VAL A 21 -7.86 5.63 -10.83
CA VAL A 21 -7.00 6.41 -9.93
C VAL A 21 -7.18 5.85 -8.52
N ASP A 22 -6.11 5.22 -8.03
CA ASP A 22 -6.08 4.76 -6.65
C ASP A 22 -5.84 5.92 -5.68
N GLN A 23 -6.09 5.67 -4.40
CA GLN A 23 -5.97 6.68 -3.34
C GLN A 23 -4.61 7.41 -3.31
N TRP A 24 -3.52 6.78 -3.77
CA TRP A 24 -2.22 7.45 -3.83
C TRP A 24 -2.13 8.43 -4.99
N LEU A 25 -2.58 8.06 -6.18
CA LEU A 25 -2.63 8.96 -7.33
C LEU A 25 -3.49 10.19 -7.00
N SER A 26 -4.67 9.99 -6.40
CA SER A 26 -5.53 11.09 -5.94
C SER A 26 -4.81 12.04 -4.98
N ASN A 27 -4.05 11.51 -4.01
CA ASN A 27 -3.30 12.32 -3.04
C ASN A 27 -2.10 13.07 -3.66
N VAL A 28 -1.48 12.52 -4.70
CA VAL A 28 -0.43 13.19 -5.47
C VAL A 28 -1.03 14.39 -6.22
N GLU A 29 -2.17 14.19 -6.88
CA GLU A 29 -2.90 15.24 -7.60
C GLU A 29 -3.39 16.36 -6.67
N GLU A 30 -3.95 16.03 -5.51
CA GLU A 30 -4.37 17.00 -4.48
C GLU A 30 -3.21 17.90 -4.01
N GLN A 31 -1.96 17.42 -4.12
CA GLN A 31 -0.75 18.18 -3.76
C GLN A 31 -0.16 18.98 -4.95
N GLY A 32 -0.83 18.98 -6.10
CA GLY A 32 -0.40 19.71 -7.31
C GLY A 32 0.71 19.00 -8.09
N TRP A 33 0.86 17.69 -7.92
CA TRP A 33 1.79 16.85 -8.68
C TRP A 33 1.03 15.99 -9.67
N GLU A 34 1.72 15.49 -10.70
CA GLU A 34 1.19 14.43 -11.54
C GLU A 34 1.76 13.09 -11.07
N GLY A 35 0.89 12.07 -11.02
CA GLY A 35 1.25 10.72 -10.60
C GLY A 35 1.19 9.72 -11.75
N ARG A 36 2.06 8.72 -11.69
CA ARG A 36 2.04 7.54 -12.57
C ARG A 36 2.46 6.32 -11.77
N GLN A 37 1.97 5.15 -12.16
CA GLN A 37 2.49 3.89 -11.66
C GLN A 37 2.73 2.88 -12.78
N VAL A 38 3.69 1.99 -12.55
CA VAL A 38 3.95 0.81 -13.38
C VAL A 38 3.62 -0.42 -12.55
N VAL A 39 2.70 -1.23 -13.03
CA VAL A 39 2.18 -2.42 -12.33
C VAL A 39 2.83 -3.67 -12.91
N THR A 40 3.34 -4.54 -12.04
CA THR A 40 3.73 -5.91 -12.42
C THR A 40 3.15 -6.90 -11.42
N VAL A 41 2.75 -8.08 -11.91
CA VAL A 41 2.19 -9.16 -11.10
C VAL A 41 3.05 -10.40 -11.28
N THR A 42 3.51 -10.95 -10.16
CA THR A 42 4.33 -12.16 -10.18
C THR A 42 3.90 -13.10 -9.06
N THR A 43 3.97 -14.39 -9.31
CA THR A 43 3.85 -15.38 -8.24
C THR A 43 5.24 -15.66 -7.67
N ARG A 44 5.39 -15.59 -6.34
CA ARG A 44 6.68 -15.73 -5.66
C ARG A 44 6.53 -16.48 -4.35
N SER A 45 7.58 -17.19 -3.97
CA SER A 45 7.71 -17.75 -2.62
C SER A 45 7.81 -16.63 -1.59
N ALA A 46 7.06 -16.74 -0.50
CA ALA A 46 6.96 -15.73 0.54
C ALA A 46 8.33 -15.48 1.21
N PRO A 47 8.90 -14.27 1.10
CA PRO A 47 10.04 -13.88 1.93
C PRO A 47 9.65 -13.97 3.41
N GLN A 48 10.62 -14.27 4.28
CA GLN A 48 10.37 -14.48 5.71
C GLN A 48 9.54 -13.36 6.36
N GLN A 49 9.81 -12.12 5.98
CA GLN A 49 9.10 -10.95 6.47
C GLN A 49 7.62 -10.89 6.04
N VAL A 50 7.36 -11.19 4.77
CA VAL A 50 6.01 -11.23 4.19
C VAL A 50 5.22 -12.41 4.76
N ALA A 51 5.88 -13.56 4.92
CA ALA A 51 5.29 -14.74 5.54
C ALA A 51 4.83 -14.43 6.97
N ARG A 52 5.67 -13.76 7.77
CA ARG A 52 5.30 -13.27 9.11
C ARG A 52 4.10 -12.33 9.07
N TRP A 53 4.07 -11.37 8.13
CA TRP A 53 2.95 -10.44 8.01
C TRP A 53 1.65 -11.12 7.62
N LEU A 54 1.69 -12.12 6.73
CA LEU A 54 0.50 -12.86 6.32
C LEU A 54 0.16 -14.06 7.21
N ALA A 55 0.96 -14.34 8.24
CA ALA A 55 0.82 -15.52 9.10
C ALA A 55 0.77 -16.84 8.29
N VAL A 56 1.71 -16.97 7.34
CA VAL A 56 1.92 -18.19 6.54
C VAL A 56 3.36 -18.67 6.71
N GLU A 57 3.65 -19.90 6.28
CA GLU A 57 5.00 -20.43 6.32
C GLU A 57 5.93 -19.70 5.33
N PRO A 58 7.20 -19.42 5.69
CA PRO A 58 8.20 -18.95 4.73
C PRO A 58 8.27 -19.88 3.52
N GLY A 59 8.37 -19.29 2.32
CA GLY A 59 8.38 -20.07 1.08
C GLY A 59 7.00 -20.38 0.48
N THR A 60 5.90 -20.18 1.24
CA THR A 60 4.53 -20.31 0.73
C THR A 60 4.36 -19.53 -0.56
N ARG A 61 3.70 -20.12 -1.56
CA ARG A 61 3.45 -19.47 -2.84
C ARG A 61 2.42 -18.34 -2.66
N LEU A 62 2.79 -17.12 -3.05
CA LEU A 62 1.96 -15.92 -2.94
C LEU A 62 1.94 -15.15 -4.26
N VAL A 63 0.90 -14.36 -4.48
CA VAL A 63 0.87 -13.38 -5.57
C VAL A 63 1.37 -12.05 -5.05
N ARG A 64 2.33 -11.47 -5.76
CA ARG A 64 2.85 -10.12 -5.54
C ARG A 64 2.42 -9.23 -6.70
N ARG A 65 1.61 -8.22 -6.41
CA ARG A 65 1.32 -7.10 -7.29
C ARG A 65 2.16 -5.89 -6.87
N ARG A 66 3.23 -5.63 -7.61
CA ARG A 66 4.17 -4.52 -7.38
C ARG A 66 3.76 -3.29 -8.18
N ARG A 67 3.78 -2.13 -7.54
CA ARG A 67 3.61 -0.82 -8.16
C ARG A 67 4.86 0.01 -7.97
N VAL A 68 5.52 0.41 -9.05
CA VAL A 68 6.55 1.45 -9.00
C VAL A 68 5.84 2.78 -9.21
N ARG A 69 5.80 3.60 -8.17
CA ARG A 69 5.06 4.87 -8.12
C ARG A 69 5.98 6.04 -8.36
N MET A 70 5.62 6.86 -9.33
CA MET A 70 6.43 7.95 -9.86
C MET A 70 5.63 9.25 -9.85
N VAL A 71 6.31 10.36 -9.56
CA VAL A 71 5.70 11.69 -9.59
C VAL A 71 6.50 12.62 -10.48
N ARG A 72 5.84 13.66 -10.99
CA ARG A 72 6.51 14.81 -11.58
C ARG A 72 5.80 16.09 -11.17
N LYS A 73 6.55 17.20 -11.11
CA LYS A 73 5.98 18.53 -10.84
C LYS A 73 5.91 19.32 -12.14
N PRO A 74 4.72 19.69 -12.63
CA PRO A 74 4.61 20.57 -13.79
C PRO A 74 5.35 21.91 -13.58
N PRO A 75 6.01 22.47 -14.61
CA PRO A 75 6.11 22.00 -16.00
C PRO A 75 7.23 20.97 -16.25
N GLY A 76 7.82 20.40 -15.20
CA GLY A 76 8.90 19.43 -15.29
C GLY A 76 8.53 18.18 -16.11
N VAL A 77 9.50 17.64 -16.83
CA VAL A 77 9.31 16.52 -17.76
C VAL A 77 9.69 15.16 -17.18
N GLU A 78 10.57 15.15 -16.18
CA GLU A 78 11.13 13.91 -15.63
C GLU A 78 10.20 13.27 -14.59
N TRP A 79 10.00 11.97 -14.73
CA TRP A 79 9.29 11.14 -13.76
C TRP A 79 10.26 10.62 -12.70
N ILE A 80 9.98 10.92 -11.44
CA ILE A 80 10.82 10.56 -10.31
C ILE A 80 10.15 9.41 -9.56
N PRO A 81 10.78 8.22 -9.48
CA PRO A 81 10.30 7.14 -8.62
C PRO A 81 10.36 7.58 -7.16
N VAL A 82 9.25 7.44 -6.45
CA VAL A 82 9.14 7.83 -5.04
C VAL A 82 8.81 6.66 -4.14
N MET A 83 8.10 5.65 -4.65
CA MET A 83 7.65 4.56 -3.79
C MET A 83 7.56 3.25 -4.55
N LEU A 84 7.97 2.16 -3.89
CA LEU A 84 7.65 0.81 -4.31
C LEU A 84 6.52 0.30 -3.42
N ALA A 85 5.38 -0.03 -4.01
CA ALA A 85 4.20 -0.52 -3.31
C ALA A 85 3.93 -1.98 -3.68
N ASP A 86 4.39 -2.89 -2.83
CA ASP A 86 4.27 -4.33 -3.00
C ASP A 86 3.06 -4.88 -2.24
N SER A 87 2.01 -5.23 -2.98
CA SER A 87 0.84 -5.90 -2.40
C SER A 87 0.96 -7.41 -2.56
N TRP A 88 0.99 -8.11 -1.43
CA TRP A 88 1.09 -9.57 -1.36
C TRP A 88 -0.25 -10.17 -0.93
N PHE A 89 -0.64 -11.24 -1.60
CA PHE A 89 -1.90 -11.94 -1.39
C PHE A 89 -1.67 -13.46 -1.38
N PRO A 90 -2.36 -14.21 -0.50
CA PRO A 90 -2.57 -15.64 -0.69
C PRO A 90 -3.17 -15.93 -2.08
N GLU A 91 -2.81 -17.05 -2.71
CA GLU A 91 -3.29 -17.37 -4.07
C GLU A 91 -4.83 -17.45 -4.13
N ASP A 92 -5.48 -18.03 -3.13
CA ASP A 92 -6.95 -18.11 -3.08
C ASP A 92 -7.64 -16.74 -3.02
N VAL A 93 -6.95 -15.72 -2.49
CA VAL A 93 -7.42 -14.32 -2.50
C VAL A 93 -7.15 -13.68 -3.87
N ALA A 94 -5.94 -13.84 -4.41
CA ALA A 94 -5.52 -13.23 -5.67
C ALA A 94 -6.31 -13.73 -6.88
N HIS A 95 -6.70 -15.00 -6.88
CA HIS A 95 -7.41 -15.65 -7.97
C HIS A 95 -8.94 -15.46 -7.94
N ARG A 96 -9.49 -14.79 -6.91
CA ARG A 96 -10.92 -14.49 -6.88
C ARG A 96 -11.30 -13.57 -8.03
N LYS A 97 -12.49 -13.81 -8.58
CA LYS A 97 -12.99 -13.12 -9.77
C LYS A 97 -14.20 -12.24 -9.48
N VAL A 98 -14.31 -11.17 -10.25
CA VAL A 98 -15.49 -10.32 -10.39
C VAL A 98 -15.73 -10.22 -11.89
N ASP A 99 -16.96 -10.48 -12.35
CA ASP A 99 -17.32 -10.42 -13.78
C ASP A 99 -16.36 -11.20 -14.71
N GLY A 100 -15.89 -12.36 -14.24
CA GLY A 100 -14.98 -13.25 -14.99
C GLY A 100 -13.50 -12.89 -14.96
N ILE A 101 -13.13 -11.70 -14.45
CA ILE A 101 -11.74 -11.24 -14.35
C ILE A 101 -11.18 -11.42 -12.94
N ALA A 102 -9.88 -11.70 -12.81
CA ALA A 102 -9.18 -11.76 -11.53
C ALA A 102 -8.39 -10.45 -11.33
N PRO A 103 -8.99 -9.40 -10.72
CA PRO A 103 -8.44 -8.04 -10.75
C PRO A 103 -7.04 -7.91 -10.13
N LEU A 104 -6.70 -8.76 -9.16
CA LEU A 104 -5.39 -8.76 -8.50
C LEU A 104 -4.28 -9.37 -9.38
N LEU A 105 -4.64 -9.99 -10.51
CA LEU A 105 -3.71 -10.56 -11.49
C LEU A 105 -3.45 -9.64 -12.68
N GLU A 106 -4.15 -8.50 -12.76
CA GLU A 106 -4.04 -7.56 -13.86
C GLU A 106 -2.80 -6.65 -13.71
N GLU A 107 -1.93 -6.63 -14.72
CA GLU A 107 -0.75 -5.75 -14.82
C GLU A 107 -1.10 -4.36 -15.38
N ARG A 108 -2.15 -3.76 -14.83
CA ARG A 108 -2.60 -2.41 -15.18
C ARG A 108 -3.24 -1.75 -13.98
N ASP A 109 -3.50 -0.46 -14.08
CA ASP A 109 -4.27 0.26 -13.09
C ASP A 109 -5.71 -0.25 -13.08
N ILE A 110 -6.16 -0.62 -11.88
CA ILE A 110 -7.47 -1.18 -11.63
C ILE A 110 -7.90 -0.80 -10.22
N THR A 111 -9.08 -0.21 -10.12
CA THR A 111 -9.80 0.11 -8.90
C THR A 111 -11.20 -0.49 -9.02
N MET A 112 -11.87 -0.70 -7.88
CA MET A 112 -13.22 -1.26 -7.84
C MET A 112 -14.00 -0.63 -6.69
N PRO A 113 -15.35 -0.61 -6.73
CA PRO A 113 -16.18 -0.02 -5.69
C PRO A 113 -15.87 -0.51 -4.27
N GLY A 114 -15.44 0.41 -3.42
CA GLY A 114 -15.05 0.11 -2.04
C GLY A 114 -13.77 -0.73 -1.91
N GLY A 115 -12.95 -0.76 -2.96
CA GLY A 115 -11.68 -1.48 -3.05
C GLY A 115 -11.81 -2.90 -3.59
N ILE A 116 -10.72 -3.39 -4.19
CA ILE A 116 -10.68 -4.72 -4.82
C ILE A 116 -11.05 -5.83 -3.83
N ILE A 117 -10.58 -5.76 -2.58
CA ILE A 117 -10.84 -6.79 -1.55
C ILE A 117 -12.33 -6.95 -1.26
N ARG A 118 -13.06 -5.84 -1.12
CA ARG A 118 -14.51 -5.87 -0.92
C ARG A 118 -15.20 -6.42 -2.16
N SER A 119 -14.74 -6.01 -3.34
CA SER A 119 -15.34 -6.40 -4.63
C SER A 119 -15.19 -7.89 -4.92
N ILE A 120 -14.08 -8.52 -4.53
CA ILE A 120 -13.89 -9.99 -4.60
C ILE A 120 -14.60 -10.75 -3.46
N GLY A 121 -15.49 -10.10 -2.72
CA GLY A 121 -16.35 -10.70 -1.71
C GLY A 121 -15.65 -11.07 -0.41
N ILE A 122 -14.57 -10.35 -0.03
CA ILE A 122 -13.90 -10.53 1.27
C ILE A 122 -14.19 -9.30 2.13
N ARG A 123 -14.73 -9.50 3.33
CA ARG A 123 -15.03 -8.40 4.26
C ARG A 123 -13.82 -8.14 5.16
N GLN A 124 -12.92 -7.28 4.68
CA GLN A 124 -11.83 -6.80 5.51
C GLN A 124 -12.33 -5.86 6.61
N VAL A 125 -12.01 -6.15 7.88
CA VAL A 125 -12.52 -5.39 9.04
C VAL A 125 -11.43 -4.70 9.86
N LYS A 126 -10.17 -5.05 9.67
CA LYS A 126 -9.07 -4.50 10.47
C LYS A 126 -7.81 -4.30 9.64
N PHE A 127 -7.07 -3.25 10.00
CA PHE A 127 -5.69 -3.04 9.58
C PHE A 127 -4.74 -3.16 10.78
N VAL A 128 -3.53 -3.65 10.51
CA VAL A 128 -2.38 -3.49 11.41
C VAL A 128 -1.25 -2.88 10.59
N ASP A 129 -0.79 -1.71 11.02
CA ASP A 129 0.34 -1.02 10.41
C ASP A 129 1.62 -1.29 11.20
N GLU A 130 2.68 -1.66 10.49
CA GLU A 130 4.04 -1.76 11.01
C GLU A 130 4.95 -0.84 10.20
N ILE A 131 5.67 0.03 10.89
CA ILE A 131 6.53 1.05 10.26
C ILE A 131 7.93 0.91 10.82
N ARG A 132 8.92 0.84 9.94
CA ARG A 132 10.33 0.81 10.32
C ARG A 132 11.22 1.55 9.34
N SER A 133 12.40 1.88 9.81
CA SER A 133 13.50 2.32 8.94
C SER A 133 14.51 1.18 8.79
N ARG A 134 15.08 1.02 7.59
CA ARG A 134 16.12 0.03 7.31
C ARG A 134 16.99 0.46 6.12
N MET A 135 18.09 -0.25 5.87
CA MET A 135 18.83 -0.11 4.61
C MET A 135 18.02 -0.68 3.43
N PRO A 136 18.11 -0.07 2.23
CA PRO A 136 17.46 -0.60 1.03
C PRO A 136 18.10 -1.89 0.56
N ALA A 137 17.29 -2.77 -0.02
CA ALA A 137 17.75 -3.86 -0.89
C ALA A 137 18.26 -3.29 -2.23
N ASP A 138 18.98 -4.11 -3.00
CA ASP A 138 19.61 -3.66 -4.25
C ASP A 138 18.59 -3.24 -5.31
N ASP A 139 17.45 -3.95 -5.41
CA ASP A 139 16.37 -3.57 -6.33
C ASP A 139 15.71 -2.26 -5.90
N GLU A 140 15.52 -2.05 -4.60
CA GLU A 140 14.96 -0.82 -4.04
C GLU A 140 15.88 0.37 -4.30
N ARG A 141 17.19 0.21 -4.05
CA ARG A 141 18.21 1.24 -4.33
C ARG A 141 18.19 1.65 -5.79
N SER A 142 18.13 0.66 -6.69
CA SER A 142 18.16 0.88 -8.13
C SER A 142 16.87 1.54 -8.62
N LEU A 143 15.71 1.02 -8.23
CA LEU A 143 14.40 1.50 -8.70
C LEU A 143 14.03 2.87 -8.13
N LEU A 144 14.47 3.20 -6.91
CA LEU A 144 14.22 4.50 -6.27
C LEU A 144 15.36 5.51 -6.51
N ALA A 145 16.39 5.13 -7.27
CA ALA A 145 17.58 5.94 -7.53
C ALA A 145 18.17 6.54 -6.24
N LEU A 146 18.32 5.71 -5.21
CA LEU A 146 18.75 6.16 -3.89
C LEU A 146 20.24 6.51 -3.86
N PRO A 147 20.62 7.68 -3.34
CA PRO A 147 22.02 7.98 -3.05
C PRO A 147 22.63 6.96 -2.08
N THR A 148 23.94 6.73 -2.17
CA THR A 148 24.66 5.85 -1.26
C THR A 148 24.43 6.25 0.20
N GLY A 149 24.11 5.26 1.04
CA GLY A 149 23.89 5.48 2.48
C GLY A 149 22.49 5.97 2.85
N THR A 150 21.59 6.16 1.87
CA THR A 150 20.22 6.59 2.14
C THR A 150 19.38 5.43 2.69
N PRO A 151 18.81 5.53 3.91
CA PRO A 151 17.88 4.54 4.42
C PRO A 151 16.52 4.65 3.74
N VAL A 152 15.73 3.60 3.83
CA VAL A 152 14.32 3.61 3.40
C VAL A 152 13.41 3.53 4.61
N GLY A 153 12.26 4.20 4.48
CA GLY A 153 11.10 3.87 5.31
C GLY A 153 10.35 2.70 4.68
N GLU A 154 9.90 1.77 5.52
CA GLU A 154 9.03 0.67 5.12
C GLU A 154 7.78 0.72 5.98
N HIS A 155 6.64 0.84 5.32
CA HIS A 155 5.31 0.79 5.93
C HIS A 155 4.57 -0.44 5.41
N ALA A 156 4.35 -1.41 6.29
CA ALA A 156 3.58 -2.61 6.01
C ALA A 156 2.18 -2.49 6.60
N ARG A 157 1.18 -2.46 5.73
CA ARG A 157 -0.24 -2.45 6.09
C ARG A 157 -0.86 -3.81 5.86
N ILE A 158 -1.22 -4.48 6.95
CA ILE A 158 -1.77 -5.84 6.96
C ILE A 158 -3.30 -5.74 7.01
N GLY A 159 -3.97 -6.34 6.04
CA GLY A 159 -5.44 -6.43 6.01
C GLY A 159 -5.94 -7.73 6.62
N ILE A 160 -6.89 -7.64 7.55
CA ILE A 160 -7.46 -8.77 8.30
C ILE A 160 -8.96 -8.83 8.04
N ASP A 161 -9.45 -10.02 7.67
CA ASP A 161 -10.88 -10.29 7.41
C ASP A 161 -11.70 -10.51 8.70
N GLU A 162 -13.01 -10.64 8.54
CA GLU A 162 -13.97 -10.83 9.64
C GLU A 162 -13.73 -12.10 10.46
N HIS A 163 -12.97 -13.06 9.91
CA HIS A 163 -12.60 -14.32 10.55
C HIS A 163 -11.21 -14.24 11.21
N GLY A 164 -10.56 -13.08 11.18
CA GLY A 164 -9.23 -12.88 11.76
C GLY A 164 -8.08 -13.35 10.86
N ARG A 165 -8.34 -13.77 9.61
CA ARG A 165 -7.30 -14.19 8.67
C ARG A 165 -6.65 -12.98 8.02
N ARG A 166 -5.32 -13.03 7.88
CA ARG A 166 -4.55 -12.00 7.19
C ARG A 166 -4.59 -12.26 5.68
N ILE A 167 -5.38 -11.47 4.96
CA ILE A 167 -5.71 -11.71 3.54
C ILE A 167 -4.86 -10.89 2.58
N ARG A 168 -4.14 -9.89 3.08
CA ARG A 168 -3.18 -9.10 2.31
C ARG A 168 -2.16 -8.40 3.20
N VAL A 169 -1.02 -8.06 2.59
CA VAL A 169 -0.15 -7.00 3.11
C VAL A 169 0.27 -6.08 1.96
N LEU A 170 0.16 -4.77 2.17
CA LEU A 170 0.79 -3.76 1.32
C LEU A 170 2.06 -3.29 2.01
N ALA A 171 3.22 -3.63 1.45
CA ALA A 171 4.51 -3.12 1.89
C ALA A 171 4.94 -1.97 0.98
N SER A 172 4.91 -0.75 1.52
CA SER A 172 5.33 0.47 0.85
C SER A 172 6.75 0.83 1.29
N VAL A 173 7.68 0.89 0.35
CA VAL A 173 9.07 1.30 0.56
C VAL A 173 9.30 2.64 -0.10
N PHE A 174 9.83 3.60 0.66
CA PHE A 174 10.06 4.96 0.22
C PHE A 174 11.40 5.52 0.71
N ALA A 175 11.93 6.50 -0.01
CA ALA A 175 13.20 7.12 0.31
C ALA A 175 13.10 7.90 1.65
N GLY A 176 13.90 7.52 2.65
CA GLY A 176 13.81 8.09 4.00
C GLY A 176 14.24 9.57 4.09
N ASP A 177 14.99 10.06 3.09
CA ASP A 177 15.39 11.46 2.95
C ASP A 177 14.31 12.34 2.28
N LYS A 178 13.29 11.74 1.65
CA LYS A 178 12.29 12.46 0.85
C LYS A 178 10.86 12.32 1.38
N GLN A 179 10.60 11.32 2.19
CA GLN A 179 9.25 10.97 2.60
C GLN A 179 9.19 10.62 4.08
N TYR A 180 8.05 10.94 4.68
CA TYR A 180 7.76 10.65 6.07
C TYR A 180 6.33 10.11 6.20
N VAL A 181 6.08 9.45 7.33
CA VAL A 181 4.76 9.01 7.75
C VAL A 181 4.29 9.91 8.88
N ARG A 182 3.05 10.41 8.79
CA ARG A 182 2.45 11.35 9.74
C ARG A 182 1.04 10.88 10.09
N TYR A 183 0.75 10.81 11.38
CA TYR A 183 -0.58 10.52 11.90
C TYR A 183 -1.11 11.69 12.71
N GLU A 184 -2.43 11.88 12.65
CA GLU A 184 -3.19 12.73 13.55
C GLU A 184 -4.17 11.81 14.27
N LEU A 185 -4.04 11.68 15.59
CA LEU A 185 -4.86 10.79 16.40
C LEU A 185 -5.66 11.60 17.40
N PRO A 186 -6.98 11.34 17.56
CA PRO A 186 -7.75 11.99 18.61
C PRO A 186 -7.26 11.51 19.97
N VAL A 187 -7.19 12.42 20.94
CA VAL A 187 -7.01 12.06 22.34
C VAL A 187 -8.38 11.69 22.89
N ALA A 188 -8.54 10.45 23.37
CA ALA A 188 -9.75 10.04 24.06
C ALA A 188 -9.94 10.92 25.30
N GLN A 189 -11.06 11.62 25.39
CA GLN A 189 -11.46 12.30 26.62
C GLN A 189 -12.04 11.23 27.57
N PRO A 190 -11.70 11.23 28.86
CA PRO A 190 -12.38 10.36 29.82
C PRO A 190 -13.89 10.63 29.76
N GLU A 191 -14.68 9.56 29.79
CA GLU A 191 -16.14 9.69 29.93
C GLU A 191 -16.41 10.54 31.18
N ALA A 192 -17.16 11.64 31.02
CA ALA A 192 -17.49 12.51 32.13
C ALA A 192 -18.12 11.65 33.24
N GLU A 193 -17.54 11.69 34.44
CA GLU A 193 -18.11 11.02 35.62
C GLU A 193 -19.58 11.41 35.71
N VAL A 194 -20.46 10.42 35.52
CA VAL A 194 -21.87 10.56 35.84
C VAL A 194 -21.93 10.76 37.34
N LYS A 195 -21.97 12.02 37.78
CA LYS A 195 -22.30 12.34 39.17
C LYS A 195 -23.71 11.82 39.43
N SER A 196 -23.79 10.65 40.05
CA SER A 196 -25.02 10.19 40.68
C SER A 196 -25.46 11.25 41.70
N ALA A 197 -26.72 11.66 41.58
CA ALA A 197 -27.39 12.68 42.40
C ALA A 197 -27.28 12.41 43.91
#